data_AF-A0A7M3UT22-F1
#
_entry.id   AF-A0A7M3UT22-F1
#
_cell.length_a   1.000
_cell.length_b   1.000
_cell.length_c   1.000
_cell.angle_alpha   90.00
_cell.angle_beta   90.00
_cell.angle_gamma   90.00
#
_symmetry.space_group_name_H-M   'P 1'
#
loop_
_entity.id
_entity.type
_entity.pdbx_description
1 polymer ?
#
loop_
_entity_poly.entity_id
_entity_poly.type
_entity_poly.pdbx_seq_one_letter_code
_entity_poly.pdbx_strand_id
1 'polypeptide(L)' 'MPQLTGGPWFVILLSSWIILLYFSTSKTSKLTYLTNAYPASLQNTNTPWSWPWL' A
#
# COMPACT_ATOMS: atom_id res chain seq x y z
N MET A 1 12.41 -42.10 -3.15
CA MET A 1 12.40 -40.82 -3.90
C MET A 1 13.51 -39.94 -3.34
N PRO A 2 14.44 -39.42 -4.16
CA PRO A 2 15.70 -38.80 -3.70
C PRO A 2 15.54 -37.45 -2.97
N GLN A 3 14.32 -36.93 -2.85
CA GLN A 3 14.02 -35.71 -2.10
C GLN A 3 13.70 -35.96 -0.62
N LEU A 4 13.36 -37.20 -0.23
CA LEU A 4 12.83 -37.50 1.11
C LEU A 4 13.92 -37.74 2.18
N THR A 5 15.19 -37.81 1.79
CA THR A 5 16.31 -38.09 2.70
C THR A 5 17.06 -36.81 3.04
N GLY A 6 16.53 -36.07 4.02
CA GLY A 6 17.32 -35.25 4.94
C GLY A 6 18.02 -33.98 4.40
N GLY A 7 17.51 -33.34 3.36
CA GLY A 7 17.95 -31.98 3.01
C GLY A 7 17.63 -30.96 4.12
N PRO A 8 18.24 -29.77 4.13
CA PRO A 8 18.00 -28.73 5.14
C PRO A 8 16.64 -28.04 4.91
N TRP A 9 15.55 -28.79 5.07
CA TRP A 9 14.16 -28.35 4.85
C TRP A 9 13.83 -27.07 5.61
N PHE A 10 14.32 -26.97 6.85
CA PHE A 10 14.15 -25.78 7.67
C PHE A 10 14.80 -24.54 7.02
N VAL A 11 15.99 -24.69 6.42
CA VAL A 11 16.70 -23.58 5.75
C VAL A 11 15.97 -23.18 4.48
N ILE A 12 15.47 -24.14 3.71
CA ILE A 12 14.68 -23.88 2.49
C ILE A 12 13.39 -23.14 2.85
N LEU A 13 12.69 -23.59 3.89
CA LEU A 13 11.48 -22.94 4.39
C LEU A 13 11.79 -21.52 4.86
N LEU A 14 12.80 -21.34 5.72
CA LEU A 14 13.18 -20.04 6.27
C LEU A 14 13.58 -19.05 5.16
N SER A 15 14.38 -19.50 4.19
CA SER A 15 14.80 -18.69 3.04
C SER A 15 13.60 -18.24 2.20
N SER A 16 12.71 -19.19 1.86
CA SER A 16 11.46 -18.88 1.14
C SER A 16 10.61 -17.86 1.91
N TRP A 17 10.49 -18.03 3.23
CA TRP A 17 9.70 -17.16 4.08
C TRP A 17 10.24 -15.73 4.15
N ILE A 18 11.56 -15.56 4.29
CA ILE A 18 12.22 -14.26 4.31
C ILE A 18 12.01 -13.52 2.98
N ILE A 19 12.18 -14.24 1.86
CA ILE A 19 11.99 -13.67 0.52
C ILE A 19 10.55 -13.20 0.35
N LEU A 20 9.56 -14.02 0.73
CA LEU A 20 8.15 -13.65 0.66
C LEU A 20 7.81 -12.42 1.51
N LEU A 21 8.31 -12.34 2.74
CA LEU A 21 8.08 -11.18 3.60
C LEU A 21 8.73 -9.90 3.07
N TYR A 22 9.94 -10.00 2.53
CA TYR A 22 10.64 -8.87 1.93
C TYR A 22 9.85 -8.29 0.75
N PHE A 23 9.37 -9.14 -0.16
CA PHE A 23 8.54 -8.69 -1.28
C PHE A 23 7.16 -8.20 -0.85
N SER A 24 6.53 -8.87 0.13
CA SER A 24 5.21 -8.50 0.64
C SER A 24 5.20 -7.11 1.28
N THR A 25 6.14 -6.83 2.19
CA THR A 25 6.26 -5.54 2.89
C THR A 25 6.57 -4.37 1.95
N SER A 26 7.37 -4.61 0.90
CA SER A 26 7.67 -3.59 -0.12
C SER A 26 6.43 -3.15 -0.91
N LYS A 27 5.49 -4.07 -1.15
CA LYS A 27 4.26 -3.79 -1.89
C LYS A 27 3.16 -3.20 -1.01
N THR A 28 3.03 -3.66 0.22
CA THR A 28 1.97 -3.22 1.14
C THR A 28 2.27 -1.87 1.80
N SER A 29 3.54 -1.48 1.96
CA SER A 29 3.90 -0.17 2.54
C SER A 29 3.51 1.02 1.65
N LYS A 30 3.39 0.81 0.33
CA LYS A 30 2.91 1.83 -0.62
C LYS A 30 1.38 1.88 -0.74
N LEU A 31 0.67 1.10 0.07
CA LEU A 31 -0.78 1.13 0.09
C LEU A 31 -1.23 2.41 0.81
N THR A 32 -1.49 3.47 0.04
CA THR A 32 -2.20 4.64 0.53
C THR A 32 -3.62 4.23 0.90
N TYR A 33 -3.88 4.08 2.19
CA TYR A 33 -5.23 3.80 2.69
C TYR A 33 -6.08 5.04 2.42
N LEU A 34 -6.97 4.95 1.43
CA LEU A 34 -7.96 5.98 1.10
C LEU A 34 -9.07 5.97 2.16
N THR A 35 -8.75 6.07 3.45
CA THR A 35 -9.76 6.50 4.41
C THR A 35 -9.98 7.97 4.23
N ASN A 36 -11.01 8.24 3.45
CA ASN A 36 -11.82 9.43 3.59
C ASN A 36 -11.00 10.71 3.37
N ALA A 37 -10.46 10.87 2.16
CA ALA A 37 -10.74 12.13 1.48
C ALA A 37 -12.27 12.13 1.23
N TYR A 38 -13.03 12.42 2.30
CA TYR A 38 -14.38 12.93 2.15
C TYR A 38 -14.25 14.02 1.08
N PRO A 39 -15.09 14.04 0.03
CA PRO A 39 -15.23 15.26 -0.71
C PRO A 39 -15.72 16.23 0.35
N ALA A 40 -14.82 17.02 0.94
CA ALA A 40 -15.22 18.27 1.53
C ALA A 40 -15.84 18.97 0.35
N SER A 41 -17.14 18.76 0.21
CA SER A 41 -18.02 19.64 -0.48
C SER A 41 -17.55 20.98 0.03
N LEU A 42 -16.87 21.71 -0.84
CA LEU A 42 -16.69 23.14 -0.71
C LEU A 42 -18.11 23.70 -0.83
N GLN A 43 -18.93 23.43 0.19
CA GLN A 43 -20.21 24.03 0.43
C GLN A 43 -19.86 25.46 0.82
N ASN A 44 -20.26 26.37 -0.06
CA ASN A 44 -20.33 27.79 0.17
C ASN A 44 -19.02 28.51 0.48
N THR A 45 -18.29 28.82 -0.58
CA THR A 45 -17.85 30.21 -0.73
C THR A 45 -18.71 30.84 -1.82
N ASN A 46 -19.89 31.33 -1.43
CA ASN A 46 -20.61 32.35 -2.19
C ASN A 46 -19.77 33.63 -2.17
N THR A 47 -18.66 33.66 -2.91
CA THR A 47 -18.00 34.90 -3.28
C THR A 47 -18.69 35.37 -4.55
N PRO A 48 -19.52 36.43 -4.54
CA PRO A 48 -19.93 37.04 -5.79
C PRO A 48 -18.65 37.49 -6.49
N TRP A 49 -18.40 36.96 -7.68
CA TRP A 49 -17.30 37.38 -8.52
C TRP A 49 -17.42 38.87 -8.80
N SER A 50 -16.65 39.69 -8.09
CA SER A 50 -16.52 41.12 -8.38
C SER A 50 -15.62 41.25 -9.61
N TRP A 51 -16.23 41.49 -10.77
CA TRP A 51 -15.52 41.84 -12.00
C TRP A 51 -14.57 43.03 -11.72
N PRO A 52 -13.31 43.06 -12.20
CA PRO A 52 -12.34 44.07 -11.79
C PRO A 52 -12.54 45.46 -12.43
N TRP A 53 -13.71 45.77 -12.96
CA TRP A 53 -13.97 47.02 -13.70
C TRP A 53 -15.11 47.87 -13.12
N LEU A 54 -15.30 47.84 -11.80
CA LEU A 54 -16.04 48.89 -11.08
C LEU A 54 -15.07 50.00 -10.65
#